data_AF-A0A966PX55-F1
#
_entry.id   AF-A0A966PX55-F1
#
_cell.length_a   1.000
_cell.length_b   1.000
_cell.length_c   1.000
_cell.angle_alpha   90.00
_cell.angle_beta   90.00
_cell.angle_gamma   90.00
#
_symmetry.space_group_name_H-M   'P 1'
#
loop_
_entity.id
_entity.type
_entity.pdbx_description
1 polymer ?
#
loop_
_entity_poly.entity_id
_entity_poly.type
_entity_poly.pdbx_seq_one_letter_code
_entity_poly.pdbx_strand_id
1 'polypeptide(L)'
;MSGGYFDYKQYEIENIADELEQIILDNDSEEKDEWGYSKGRHYSAQTIEQFKIGLEHLRKAQIYLHRIDWLLYDDDDENSFHERLFEELNGEIK
;
A
#
# COMPACT_ATOMS: atom_id res chain seq x y z
N MET A 1 15.34 -18.41 -7.41
CA MET A 1 14.49 -17.21 -7.41
C MET A 1 15.08 -16.32 -6.35
N SER A 2 15.65 -15.18 -6.75
CA SER A 2 16.21 -14.23 -5.80
C SER A 2 15.05 -13.60 -5.04
N GLY A 3 15.22 -13.33 -3.74
CA GLY A 3 14.19 -12.79 -2.86
C GLY A 3 14.05 -11.27 -2.90
N GLY A 4 14.66 -10.57 -3.85
CA GLY A 4 15.00 -9.16 -3.64
C GLY A 4 16.03 -9.00 -2.52
N TYR A 5 16.49 -7.77 -2.28
CA TYR A 5 17.39 -7.43 -1.17
C TYR A 5 16.67 -7.51 0.19
N PHE A 6 15.37 -7.21 0.23
CA PHE A 6 14.54 -7.22 1.43
C PHE A 6 13.51 -8.36 1.47
N ASP A 7 13.78 -9.52 0.87
CA ASP A 7 12.88 -10.69 0.91
C ASP A 7 11.44 -10.40 0.43
N TYR A 8 11.30 -9.53 -0.57
CA TYR A 8 10.03 -9.09 -1.14
C TYR A 8 9.01 -8.50 -0.13
N LYS A 9 9.51 -7.93 0.98
CA LYS A 9 8.67 -7.37 2.06
C LYS A 9 7.78 -6.19 1.64
N GLN A 10 8.02 -5.60 0.47
CA GLN A 10 7.12 -4.63 -0.17
C GLN A 10 5.68 -5.16 -0.31
N TYR A 11 5.50 -6.46 -0.57
CA TYR A 11 4.16 -7.05 -0.66
C TYR A 11 3.45 -7.12 0.70
N GLU A 12 4.18 -7.15 1.81
CA GLU A 12 3.55 -7.06 3.13
C GLU A 12 2.95 -5.67 3.36
N ILE A 13 3.63 -4.61 2.91
CA ILE A 13 3.11 -3.24 2.98
C ILE A 13 1.90 -3.08 2.05
N GLU A 14 1.96 -3.65 0.85
CA GLU A 14 0.86 -3.66 -0.11
C GLU A 14 -0.39 -4.32 0.47
N ASN A 15 -0.25 -5.54 1.01
CA ASN A 15 -1.36 -6.27 1.62
C ASN A 15 -1.99 -5.48 2.79
N ILE A 16 -1.16 -4.87 3.64
CA ILE A 16 -1.66 -4.04 4.75
C ILE A 16 -2.42 -2.82 4.21
N ALA A 17 -1.94 -2.19 3.13
CA ALA A 17 -2.60 -1.06 2.51
C ALA A 17 -3.96 -1.47 1.90
N ASP A 18 -4.03 -2.61 1.21
CA ASP A 18 -5.26 -3.17 0.66
C ASP A 18 -6.29 -3.48 1.75
N GLU A 19 -5.85 -4.11 2.84
CA GLU A 19 -6.72 -4.40 3.99
C GLU A 19 -7.24 -3.10 4.65
N LEU A 20 -6.38 -2.09 4.82
CA LEU A 20 -6.78 -0.80 5.37
C LEU A 20 -7.77 -0.07 4.45
N GLU A 21 -7.55 -0.12 3.14
CA GLU A 21 -8.46 0.45 2.15
C GLU A 21 -9.84 -0.18 2.23
N GLN A 22 -9.92 -1.51 2.33
CA GLN A 22 -11.20 -2.20 2.50
C GLN A 22 -11.90 -1.82 3.81
N ILE A 23 -11.14 -1.67 4.91
CA ILE A 23 -11.69 -1.20 6.20
C ILE A 23 -12.27 0.21 6.08
N ILE A 24 -11.62 1.10 5.32
CA ILE A 24 -12.13 2.46 5.08
C ILE A 24 -13.42 2.41 4.26
N LEU A 25 -13.46 1.61 3.19
CA LEU A 25 -14.62 1.45 2.31
C LEU A 25 -15.82 0.87 3.05
N ASP A 26 -15.59 -0.14 3.88
CA ASP A 26 -16.64 -0.83 4.63
C ASP A 26 -17.06 -0.10 5.90
N ASN A 27 -16.42 1.01 6.30
CA ASN A 27 -16.62 1.61 7.63
C ASN A 27 -18.10 1.84 7.98
N ASP A 28 -18.89 2.32 7.03
CA ASP A 28 -20.31 2.64 7.21
C ASP A 28 -21.24 1.53 6.70
N SER A 29 -20.70 0.35 6.38
CA SER A 29 -21.45 -0.79 5.88
C SER A 29 -22.28 -1.45 6.97
N GLU A 30 -23.58 -1.52 6.75
CA GLU A 30 -24.52 -2.26 7.60
C GLU A 30 -24.59 -3.76 7.24
N GLU A 31 -23.81 -4.19 6.24
CA GLU A 31 -23.77 -5.59 5.80
C GLU A 31 -23.11 -6.51 6.83
N LYS A 32 -23.51 -7.78 6.78
CA LYS A 32 -22.85 -8.86 7.52
C LYS A 32 -21.96 -9.67 6.59
N ASP A 33 -20.86 -10.17 7.12
CA ASP A 33 -20.00 -11.14 6.45
C ASP A 33 -20.63 -12.53 6.38
N GLU A 34 -19.92 -13.48 5.77
CA GLU A 34 -20.37 -14.88 5.60
C GLU A 34 -20.60 -15.61 6.93
N TRP A 35 -20.07 -15.08 8.03
CA TRP A 35 -20.19 -15.63 9.38
C TRP A 35 -21.19 -14.86 10.26
N GLY A 36 -21.83 -13.82 9.70
CA GLY A 36 -22.84 -13.01 10.37
C GLY A 36 -22.31 -11.85 11.21
N TYR A 37 -21.02 -11.52 11.13
CA TYR A 37 -20.42 -10.36 11.79
C TYR A 37 -20.60 -9.10 10.96
N SER A 38 -20.79 -7.96 11.62
CA SER A 38 -20.87 -6.65 10.94
C SER A 38 -19.55 -6.33 10.24
N LYS A 39 -19.62 -6.00 8.94
CA LYS A 39 -18.47 -5.53 8.17
C LYS A 39 -18.05 -4.12 8.62
N GLY A 40 -19.04 -3.25 8.83
CA GLY A 40 -18.81 -1.88 9.26
C GLY A 40 -18.31 -1.76 10.68
N ARG A 41 -17.30 -0.88 10.85
CA ARG A 41 -16.72 -0.53 12.14
C ARG A 41 -17.29 0.78 12.72
N HIS A 42 -17.96 1.58 11.88
CA HIS A 42 -18.60 2.84 12.22
C HIS A 42 -17.69 3.80 13.01
N TYR A 43 -16.42 3.89 12.61
CA TYR A 43 -15.50 4.91 13.13
C TYR A 43 -15.96 6.30 12.72
N SER A 44 -15.55 7.31 13.50
CA SER A 44 -15.85 8.70 13.18
C SER A 44 -15.18 9.15 11.89
N ALA A 45 -15.79 10.13 11.21
CA ALA A 45 -15.20 10.74 10.01
C ALA A 45 -13.77 11.26 10.24
N GLN A 46 -13.48 11.82 11.43
CA GLN A 46 -12.13 12.25 11.78
C GLN A 46 -11.13 11.10 11.83
N THR A 47 -11.55 9.93 12.32
CA THR A 47 -10.70 8.73 12.38
C THR A 47 -10.45 8.19 10.98
N ILE A 48 -11.50 8.11 10.16
CA ILE A 48 -11.39 7.66 8.77
C ILE A 48 -10.49 8.58 7.94
N GLU A 49 -10.52 9.89 8.20
CA GLU A 49 -9.61 10.81 7.52
C GLU A 49 -8.14 10.53 7.88
N GLN A 50 -7.84 10.22 9.14
CA GLN A 50 -6.50 9.80 9.53
C GLN A 50 -6.10 8.47 8.90
N PHE A 51 -7.04 7.53 8.71
CA PHE A 51 -6.77 6.27 8.02
C PHE A 51 -6.45 6.49 6.55
N LYS A 52 -7.11 7.41 5.86
CA LYS A 52 -6.80 7.77 4.47
C LYS A 52 -5.39 8.37 4.32
N ILE A 53 -4.99 9.23 5.26
CA ILE A 53 -3.62 9.77 5.30
C ILE A 53 -2.62 8.64 5.54
N GLY A 54 -2.91 7.74 6.48
CA GLY A 54 -2.09 6.55 6.72
C GLY A 54 -1.97 5.64 5.50
N LEU A 55 -3.08 5.42 4.78
CA LEU A 55 -3.12 4.65 3.54
C LEU A 55 -2.20 5.26 2.48
N GLU A 56 -2.26 6.58 2.28
CA GLU A 56 -1.37 7.28 1.34
C GLU A 56 0.11 7.07 1.70
N HIS A 57 0.45 7.14 2.99
CA HIS A 57 1.82 6.88 3.45
C HIS A 57 2.26 5.44 3.22
N LEU A 58 1.39 4.45 3.45
CA LEU A 58 1.69 3.04 3.20
C LEU A 58 1.92 2.79 1.71
N ARG A 59 1.09 3.35 0.82
CA ARG A 59 1.27 3.22 -0.64
C ARG A 59 2.60 3.84 -1.09
N LYS A 60 2.94 5.03 -0.60
CA LYS A 60 4.26 5.64 -0.88
C LYS A 60 5.40 4.78 -0.33
N ALA A 61 5.28 4.28 0.89
CA ALA A 61 6.31 3.43 1.50
C ALA A 61 6.55 2.15 0.70
N GLN A 62 5.49 1.53 0.17
CA GLN A 62 5.58 0.36 -0.70
C GLN A 62 6.34 0.66 -1.99
N ILE A 63 6.03 1.76 -2.68
CA ILE A 63 6.74 2.23 -3.89
C ILE A 63 8.23 2.45 -3.58
N TYR A 64 8.53 3.22 -2.54
CA TYR A 64 9.92 3.48 -2.14
C TYR A 64 10.68 2.19 -1.82
N LEU A 65 10.08 1.30 -1.02
CA LEU A 65 10.73 0.05 -0.63
C LEU A 65 11.02 -0.81 -1.85
N HIS A 66 10.07 -0.92 -2.77
CA HIS A 66 10.22 -1.68 -4.01
C HIS A 66 11.35 -1.12 -4.90
N ARG A 67 11.40 0.20 -5.12
CA ARG A 67 12.44 0.83 -5.94
C ARG A 67 13.83 0.72 -5.31
N ILE A 68 13.94 0.88 -3.99
CA ILE A 68 15.21 0.70 -3.27
C ILE A 68 15.66 -0.76 -3.33
N ASP A 69 14.73 -1.71 -3.16
CA ASP A 69 15.00 -3.15 -3.24
C ASP A 69 15.64 -3.53 -4.58
N TRP A 70 15.07 -3.04 -5.68
CA TRP A 70 15.57 -3.30 -7.03
C TRP A 70 16.91 -2.63 -7.32
N LEU A 71 17.12 -1.40 -6.84
CA LEU A 71 18.41 -0.72 -6.96
C LEU A 71 19.53 -1.49 -6.23
N LEU A 72 19.26 -1.98 -5.02
CA LEU A 72 20.25 -2.74 -4.23
C LEU A 72 20.50 -4.15 -4.78
N TYR A 73 19.61 -4.66 -5.62
CA TYR A 73 19.72 -5.97 -6.26
C TYR A 73 20.27 -5.88 -7.70
N ASP A 74 20.68 -4.69 -8.15
CA ASP A 74 21.15 -4.38 -9.52
C ASP A 74 20.09 -4.60 -10.63
N ASP A 75 18.80 -4.65 -10.28
CA ASP A 75 17.67 -4.68 -11.25
C ASP A 75 17.31 -3.26 -11.75
N ASP A 76 17.57 -2.25 -10.92
CA ASP A 76 17.57 -0.83 -11.27
C ASP A 76 19.02 -0.28 -11.23
N ASP A 77 19.34 0.67 -12.11
CA ASP A 77 20.48 1.56 -11.93
C ASP A 77 20.03 2.90 -11.33
N GLU A 78 20.96 3.80 -10.99
CA GLU A 78 20.60 5.09 -10.37
C GLU A 78 19.66 5.94 -11.24
N ASN A 79 19.81 5.92 -12.56
CA ASN A 79 18.94 6.69 -13.45
C ASN A 79 17.55 6.06 -13.51
N SER A 80 17.46 4.74 -13.73
CA SER A 80 16.17 4.04 -13.80
C SER A 80 15.43 4.08 -12.47
N PHE A 81 16.14 4.04 -11.35
CA PHE A 81 15.59 4.24 -10.02
C PHE A 81 14.87 5.60 -9.92
N HIS A 82 15.53 6.69 -10.32
CA HIS A 82 14.95 8.03 -10.23
C HIS A 82 13.76 8.24 -11.17
N GLU A 83 13.87 7.76 -12.43
CA GLU A 83 12.80 7.87 -13.42
C GLU A 83 11.56 7.10 -12.97
N ARG A 84 11.69 5.80 -12.65
CA ARG A 84 10.57 4.94 -12.26
C ARG A 84 9.95 5.37 -10.94
N LEU A 85 10.75 5.76 -9.95
CA LEU A 85 10.24 6.27 -8.68
C LEU A 85 9.36 7.50 -8.88
N PHE A 86 9.78 8.42 -9.76
CA PHE A 86 8.98 9.60 -10.08
C PHE A 86 7.67 9.24 -10.78
N GLU A 87 7.72 8.37 -11.79
CA GLU A 87 6.53 7.93 -12.53
C GLU A 87 5.51 7.23 -11.61
N GLU A 88 5.96 6.33 -10.72
CA GLU A 88 5.09 5.61 -9.79
C GLU A 88 4.46 6.51 -8.72
N LEU A 89 5.23 7.44 -8.15
CA LEU A 89 4.71 8.39 -7.16
C LEU A 89 3.67 9.34 -7.73
N ASN A 90 3.72 9.62 -9.04
CA ASN A 90 2.77 10.49 -9.74
C ASN A 90 1.61 9.71 -10.40
N GLY A 91 1.59 8.38 -10.29
CA GLY A 91 0.55 7.54 -10.89
C GLY A 91 0.60 7.49 -12.43
N GLU A 92 1.77 7.70 -13.01
CA GLU A 92 1.99 7.71 -14.46
C GLU A 92 2.23 6.31 -15.05
N ILE A 93 2.49 5.31 -14.20
CA ILE A 93 2.56 3.90 -14.60
C ILE A 93 1.16 3.28 -14.52
N LYS A 94 0.65 2.84 -15.67
CA LYS A 94 -0.65 2.16 -15.86
C LYS A 94 -0.51 0.65 -15.90
#